data_AF-A0A1G2YUP6-F1
#
_entry.id   AF-A0A1G2YUP6-F1
#
_cell.length_a   1.000
_cell.length_b   1.000
_cell.length_c   1.000
_cell.angle_alpha   90.00
_cell.angle_beta   90.00
_cell.angle_gamma   90.00
#
_symmetry.space_group_name_H-M   'P 1'
#
loop_
_entity.id
_entity.type
_entity.pdbx_description
1 polymer ?
#
loop_
_entity_poly.entity_id
_entity_poly.type
_entity_poly.pdbx_seq_one_letter_code
_entity_poly.pdbx_strand_id
1 'polypeptide(L)'
;MNNKLRTYKAFTLIELLVAMGILAMVLSFASVIFRVCIDSHRTAIANAEIMQKLRAITDQLNDDFKAVIGTYRNRLDFQTRNVNSDSIVFFANGDFQSVRQYEYLKPNGTNALKTVSGNVASIYYGQAADPYPNVDPNTDPFKGEPKQKLLVRRQTILTSYSDGLFKTQSNPLGEFYISSLSKSYVDPNLDVDALIVRPSLDPHLEQDLPMYMAKGVDNFTIEWFDGNINSSQIQWQRSIVGSSNIFPKALKFTFTLYDSKGIIKEGRTFTHIVYLDD
;
A
#
# COMPACT_ATOMS: atom_id res chain seq x y z
N MET A 1 34.22 77.98 -27.19
CA MET A 1 33.85 76.63 -26.71
C MET A 1 33.45 76.73 -25.25
N ASN A 2 32.15 76.60 -24.94
CA ASN A 2 31.61 76.70 -23.58
C ASN A 2 31.65 75.32 -22.91
N ASN A 3 32.65 75.08 -22.07
CA ASN A 3 32.70 73.88 -21.23
C ASN A 3 31.86 74.13 -19.96
N LYS A 4 30.59 73.69 -19.97
CA LYS A 4 29.78 73.58 -18.76
C LYS A 4 30.42 72.54 -17.83
N LEU A 5 31.01 73.00 -16.73
CA LEU A 5 31.44 72.15 -15.62
C LEU A 5 30.22 71.40 -15.07
N ARG A 6 30.19 70.08 -15.29
CA ARG A 6 29.15 69.18 -14.80
C ARG A 6 29.43 68.95 -13.32
N THR A 7 28.68 69.60 -12.43
CA THR A 7 28.75 69.33 -10.99
C THR A 7 28.15 67.95 -10.72
N TYR A 8 29.01 66.99 -10.38
CA TYR A 8 28.57 65.67 -9.91
C TYR A 8 27.95 65.86 -8.53
N LYS A 9 26.63 65.68 -8.43
CA LYS A 9 25.93 65.62 -7.14
C LYS A 9 26.43 64.37 -6.41
N ALA A 10 27.27 64.55 -5.40
CA ALA A 10 27.71 63.47 -4.53
C ALA A 10 26.61 63.15 -3.50
N PHE A 11 26.45 61.87 -3.17
CA PHE A 11 25.55 61.40 -2.13
C PHE A 11 26.02 61.88 -0.74
N THR A 12 25.08 62.25 0.10
CA THR A 12 25.37 62.61 1.50
C THR A 12 25.51 61.36 2.36
N LEU A 13 26.31 61.43 3.44
CA LEU A 13 26.49 60.34 4.40
C LEU A 13 25.17 59.81 4.98
N ILE A 14 24.17 60.70 5.13
CA ILE A 14 22.87 60.34 5.70
C ILE A 14 22.03 59.53 4.72
N GLU A 15 22.07 59.85 3.42
CA GLU A 15 21.40 59.08 2.38
C GLU A 15 22.00 57.67 2.25
N LEU A 16 23.32 57.53 2.40
CA LEU A 16 23.97 56.22 2.43
C LEU A 16 23.48 55.37 3.61
N LEU A 17 23.41 55.97 4.81
CA LEU A 17 22.95 55.28 6.01
C LEU A 17 21.48 54.84 5.89
N VAL A 18 20.62 55.71 5.34
CA VAL A 18 19.22 55.37 5.04
C VAL A 18 19.14 54.23 4.01
N ALA A 19 19.93 54.29 2.94
CA ALA A 19 19.96 53.24 1.92
C ALA A 19 20.39 51.88 2.51
N MET A 20 21.41 51.86 3.37
CA MET A 20 21.82 50.65 4.07
C MET A 20 20.74 50.12 5.01
N GLY A 21 20.02 51.01 5.72
CA GLY A 21 18.90 50.62 6.57
C GLY A 21 17.75 49.98 5.80
N ILE A 22 17.38 50.57 4.66
CA ILE A 22 16.35 50.02 3.76
C ILE A 22 16.80 48.68 3.19
N LEU A 23 18.06 48.57 2.75
CA LEU A 23 18.61 47.31 2.23
C LEU A 23 18.54 46.19 3.26
N ALA A 24 18.95 46.46 4.51
CA ALA A 24 18.88 45.49 5.60
C ALA A 24 17.43 45.05 5.88
N MET A 25 16.49 46.00 5.85
CA MET A 25 15.07 45.70 6.03
C MET A 25 14.52 44.81 4.90
N VAL A 26 14.84 45.13 3.64
CA VAL A 26 14.42 44.33 2.47
C VAL A 26 14.99 42.92 2.51
N LEU A 27 16.28 42.77 2.85
CA LEU A 27 16.92 41.46 2.98
C LEU A 27 16.28 40.61 4.10
N SER A 28 15.88 41.23 5.21
CA SER A 28 15.13 40.57 6.28
C SER A 28 13.78 40.04 5.78
N PHE A 29 13.00 40.88 5.09
CA PHE A 29 11.72 40.46 4.52
C PHE A 29 11.87 39.38 3.45
N ALA A 30 12.86 39.50 2.57
CA ALA A 30 13.13 38.51 1.54
C ALA A 30 13.47 37.13 2.15
N SER A 31 14.23 37.11 3.25
CA SER A 31 14.58 35.87 3.96
C SER A 31 13.35 35.16 4.54
N VAL A 32 12.40 35.92 5.09
CA VAL A 32 11.13 35.37 5.60
C VAL A 32 10.30 34.79 4.47
N ILE A 33 10.14 35.51 3.36
CA ILE A 33 9.40 35.03 2.19
C ILE A 33 10.02 33.75 1.65
N PHE A 34 11.35 33.74 1.50
CA PHE A 34 12.06 32.57 0.97
C PHE A 34 11.88 31.33 1.86
N ARG A 35 11.92 31.49 3.18
CA ARG A 35 11.63 30.41 4.13
C ARG A 35 10.22 29.86 3.93
N VAL A 36 9.21 30.72 3.86
CA VAL A 36 7.80 30.31 3.62
C VAL A 36 7.64 29.60 2.28
N CYS A 37 8.33 30.07 1.24
CA CYS A 37 8.33 29.42 -0.08
C CYS A 37 8.93 28.02 -0.02
N ILE A 38 10.07 27.84 0.67
CA ILE A 38 10.69 26.51 0.84
C ILE A 38 9.78 25.56 1.59
N ASP A 39 9.19 26.00 2.70
CA ASP A 39 8.33 25.15 3.53
C ASP A 39 7.06 24.74 2.75
N SER A 40 6.50 25.67 1.98
CA SER A 40 5.36 25.42 1.09
C SER A 40 5.71 24.44 -0.03
N HIS A 41 6.87 24.61 -0.67
CA HIS A 41 7.37 23.70 -1.70
C HIS A 41 7.62 22.28 -1.17
N ARG A 42 8.25 22.16 0.02
CA ARG A 42 8.45 20.87 0.69
C ARG A 42 7.12 20.17 1.01
N THR A 43 6.16 20.93 1.53
CA THR A 43 4.80 20.41 1.83
C THR A 43 4.08 19.96 0.56
N ALA A 44 4.22 20.70 -0.54
CA ALA A 44 3.64 20.33 -1.82
C ALA A 44 4.22 19.01 -2.36
N ILE A 45 5.53 18.80 -2.28
CA ILE A 45 6.18 17.55 -2.65
C ILE A 45 5.68 16.38 -1.78
N ALA A 46 5.59 16.58 -0.47
CA ALA A 46 5.08 15.55 0.45
C ALA A 46 3.63 15.18 0.14
N ASN A 47 2.77 16.16 -0.16
CA ASN A 47 1.39 15.92 -0.59
C ASN A 47 1.36 15.15 -1.91
N ALA A 48 2.20 15.49 -2.88
CA ALA A 48 2.25 14.79 -4.17
C ALA A 48 2.64 13.31 -3.99
N GLU A 49 3.63 13.02 -3.13
CA GLU A 49 4.01 11.64 -2.78
C GLU A 49 2.83 10.86 -2.17
N ILE A 50 2.12 11.46 -1.21
CA ILE A 50 0.95 10.83 -0.58
C ILE A 50 -0.15 10.55 -1.60
N MET A 51 -0.45 11.51 -2.49
CA MET A 51 -1.48 11.34 -3.52
C MET A 51 -1.11 10.26 -4.54
N GLN A 52 0.18 10.14 -4.87
CA GLN A 52 0.65 9.08 -5.75
C GLN A 52 0.46 7.70 -5.11
N LYS A 53 0.80 7.55 -3.82
CA LYS A 53 0.55 6.31 -3.07
C LYS A 53 -0.94 6.00 -2.99
N LEU A 54 -1.77 7.00 -2.67
CA LEU A 54 -3.22 6.85 -2.62
C LEU A 54 -3.75 6.29 -3.94
N ARG A 55 -3.39 6.92 -5.07
CA ARG A 55 -3.84 6.48 -6.40
C ARG A 55 -3.41 5.04 -6.68
N ALA A 56 -2.14 4.71 -6.46
CA ALA A 56 -1.65 3.35 -6.68
C ALA A 56 -2.40 2.31 -5.84
N ILE A 57 -2.71 2.64 -4.58
CA ILE A 57 -3.48 1.75 -3.69
C ILE A 57 -4.93 1.61 -4.18
N THR A 58 -5.61 2.71 -4.47
CA THR A 58 -7.03 2.69 -4.86
C THR A 58 -7.25 2.05 -6.22
N ASP A 59 -6.35 2.30 -7.18
CA ASP A 59 -6.44 1.71 -8.53
C ASP A 59 -6.26 0.20 -8.44
N GLN A 60 -5.25 -0.26 -7.69
CA GLN A 60 -5.00 -1.69 -7.49
C GLN A 60 -6.13 -2.39 -6.72
N LEU A 61 -6.70 -1.75 -5.68
CA LEU A 61 -7.89 -2.27 -4.99
C LEU A 61 -9.05 -2.40 -5.98
N ASN A 62 -9.36 -1.35 -6.75
CA ASN A 62 -10.47 -1.40 -7.71
C ASN A 62 -10.27 -2.53 -8.73
N ASP A 63 -9.07 -2.70 -9.27
CA ASP A 63 -8.80 -3.70 -10.29
C ASP A 63 -8.89 -5.13 -9.76
N ASP A 64 -8.38 -5.40 -8.56
CA ASP A 64 -8.49 -6.72 -7.96
C ASP A 64 -9.91 -7.06 -7.53
N PHE A 65 -10.66 -6.08 -7.02
CA PHE A 65 -12.02 -6.32 -6.54
C PHE A 65 -13.06 -6.40 -7.67
N LYS A 66 -12.81 -5.78 -8.85
CA LYS A 66 -13.61 -6.05 -10.07
C LYS A 66 -13.55 -7.53 -10.49
N ALA A 67 -12.43 -8.18 -10.20
CA ALA A 67 -12.15 -9.56 -10.56
C ALA A 67 -12.66 -10.56 -9.50
N VAL A 68 -13.27 -10.10 -8.41
CA VAL A 68 -13.77 -10.98 -7.34
C VAL A 68 -14.79 -11.96 -7.88
N ILE A 69 -14.60 -13.23 -7.56
CA ILE A 69 -15.45 -14.27 -8.09
C ILE A 69 -16.70 -14.40 -7.22
N GLY A 70 -17.81 -13.77 -7.65
CA GLY A 70 -19.12 -13.86 -6.97
C GLY A 70 -19.61 -15.30 -6.73
N THR A 71 -19.19 -16.25 -7.58
CA THR A 71 -19.54 -17.67 -7.49
C THR A 71 -18.76 -18.43 -6.40
N TYR A 72 -17.61 -17.91 -5.94
CA TYR A 72 -16.77 -18.53 -4.89
C TYR A 72 -17.29 -18.23 -3.48
N ARG A 73 -18.60 -18.35 -3.24
CA ARG A 73 -19.25 -18.06 -1.95
C ARG A 73 -18.62 -16.87 -1.21
N ASN A 74 -18.24 -15.79 -1.92
CA ASN A 74 -17.49 -14.63 -1.43
C ASN A 74 -16.81 -14.83 -0.08
N ARG A 75 -15.93 -15.84 0.04
CA ARG A 75 -15.29 -16.10 1.33
C ARG A 75 -14.20 -15.04 1.51
N LEU A 76 -14.64 -13.89 1.98
CA LEU A 76 -13.83 -12.81 2.46
C LEU A 76 -13.53 -13.13 3.90
N ASP A 77 -12.35 -13.67 4.15
CA ASP A 77 -11.88 -13.88 5.51
C ASP A 77 -11.24 -12.58 5.98
N PHE A 78 -11.81 -12.01 7.03
CA PHE A 78 -11.31 -10.80 7.69
C PHE A 78 -10.59 -11.20 8.96
N GLN A 79 -9.35 -10.74 9.12
CA GLN A 79 -8.69 -10.74 10.41
C GLN A 79 -8.63 -9.31 10.90
N THR A 80 -9.59 -8.97 11.74
CA THR A 80 -9.62 -7.72 12.48
C THR A 80 -8.91 -7.91 13.80
N ARG A 81 -7.96 -7.02 14.12
CA ARG A 81 -7.34 -6.98 15.44
C ARG A 81 -7.77 -5.70 16.15
N ASN A 82 -7.64 -5.68 17.49
CA ASN A 82 -7.82 -4.46 18.28
C ASN A 82 -6.82 -3.35 17.93
N VAL A 83 -5.83 -3.65 17.07
CA VAL A 83 -4.88 -2.71 16.50
C VAL A 83 -5.29 -2.46 15.05
N ASN A 84 -5.39 -1.19 14.61
CA ASN A 84 -5.82 -0.74 13.28
C ASN A 84 -4.90 -1.28 12.14
N SER A 85 -5.04 -2.56 11.86
CA SER A 85 -4.13 -3.37 11.05
C SER A 85 -4.90 -4.57 10.51
N ASP A 86 -6.08 -4.31 9.96
CA ASP A 86 -6.94 -5.34 9.44
C ASP A 86 -6.28 -6.02 8.23
N SER A 87 -6.74 -7.22 7.91
CA SER A 87 -6.33 -7.91 6.69
C SER A 87 -7.49 -8.67 6.09
N ILE A 88 -7.45 -8.81 4.77
CA ILE A 88 -8.46 -9.51 4.00
C ILE A 88 -7.79 -10.44 2.99
N VAL A 89 -8.38 -11.62 2.82
CA VAL A 89 -8.06 -12.55 1.74
C VAL A 89 -9.31 -12.80 0.92
N PHE A 90 -9.14 -12.86 -0.39
CA PHE A 90 -10.21 -13.21 -1.32
C PHE A 90 -9.69 -13.88 -2.58
N PHE A 91 -10.58 -14.51 -3.34
CA PHE A 91 -10.24 -15.10 -4.63
C PHE A 91 -10.74 -14.21 -5.77
N ALA A 92 -9.88 -14.05 -6.77
CA ALA A 92 -10.15 -13.26 -7.96
C ALA A 92 -9.91 -14.07 -9.23
N ASN A 93 -10.73 -13.85 -10.26
CA ASN A 93 -10.59 -14.37 -11.62
C ASN A 93 -9.80 -13.38 -12.47
N GLY A 94 -8.84 -13.85 -13.24
CA GLY A 94 -8.06 -13.00 -14.13
C GLY A 94 -6.88 -13.74 -14.72
N ASP A 95 -6.17 -13.11 -15.64
CA ASP A 95 -4.98 -13.69 -16.25
C ASP A 95 -3.75 -13.43 -15.39
N PHE A 96 -3.54 -14.26 -14.37
CA PHE A 96 -2.42 -14.11 -13.46
C PHE A 96 -1.17 -14.82 -13.97
N GLN A 97 -0.03 -14.17 -13.80
CA GLN A 97 1.30 -14.70 -14.11
C GLN A 97 2.26 -14.45 -12.96
N SER A 98 3.14 -15.41 -12.69
CA SER A 98 4.21 -15.23 -11.72
C SER A 98 5.24 -14.23 -12.23
N VAL A 99 5.84 -13.49 -11.31
CA VAL A 99 6.94 -12.57 -11.66
C VAL A 99 8.18 -13.37 -12.01
N ARG A 100 8.36 -14.50 -11.32
CA ARG A 100 9.50 -15.39 -11.49
C ARG A 100 9.23 -16.50 -12.49
N GLN A 101 10.31 -17.03 -13.04
CA GLN A 101 10.28 -18.31 -13.75
C GLN A 101 10.74 -19.41 -12.81
N TYR A 102 10.02 -20.52 -12.81
CA TYR A 102 10.28 -21.64 -11.93
C TYR A 102 10.81 -22.84 -12.71
N GLU A 103 11.73 -23.57 -12.08
CA GLU A 103 12.27 -24.79 -12.66
C GLU A 103 11.19 -25.88 -12.68
N TYR A 104 10.94 -26.38 -13.87
CA TYR A 104 9.91 -27.34 -14.23
C TYR A 104 10.53 -28.55 -14.93
N LEU A 105 10.15 -29.75 -14.52
CA LEU A 105 10.55 -31.00 -15.14
C LEU A 105 9.67 -31.28 -16.37
N LYS A 106 10.27 -31.26 -17.56
CA LYS A 106 9.58 -31.65 -18.79
C LYS A 106 9.27 -33.16 -18.81
N PRO A 107 8.28 -33.60 -19.60
CA PRO A 107 7.98 -35.02 -19.78
C PRO A 107 9.17 -35.88 -20.23
N ASN A 108 10.17 -35.27 -20.88
CA ASN A 108 11.40 -35.93 -21.33
C ASN A 108 12.50 -36.00 -20.25
N GLY A 109 12.20 -35.64 -19.00
CA GLY A 109 13.16 -35.66 -17.87
C GLY A 109 14.15 -34.50 -17.83
N THR A 110 14.04 -33.50 -18.73
CA THR A 110 14.90 -32.31 -18.71
C THR A 110 14.25 -31.16 -17.95
N ASN A 111 15.08 -30.31 -17.34
CA ASN A 111 14.59 -29.11 -16.67
C ASN A 111 14.38 -27.98 -17.67
N ALA A 112 13.37 -27.16 -17.45
CA ALA A 112 13.23 -25.85 -18.07
C ALA A 112 12.68 -24.83 -17.09
N LEU A 113 12.88 -23.55 -17.41
CA LEU A 113 12.25 -22.46 -16.71
C LEU A 113 10.88 -22.18 -17.32
N LYS A 114 9.87 -21.99 -16.48
CA LYS A 114 8.51 -21.69 -16.91
C LYS A 114 7.88 -20.64 -16.01
N THR A 115 7.26 -19.63 -16.62
CA THR A 115 6.36 -18.71 -15.93
C THR A 115 5.08 -19.47 -15.56
N VAL A 116 4.71 -19.41 -14.29
CA VAL A 116 3.46 -20.00 -13.81
C VAL A 116 2.33 -19.04 -14.16
N SER A 117 1.27 -19.59 -14.74
CA SER A 117 0.06 -18.85 -15.05
C SER A 117 -1.16 -19.59 -14.53
N GLY A 118 -2.21 -18.83 -14.25
CA GLY A 118 -3.48 -19.37 -13.78
C GLY A 118 -4.58 -18.33 -13.91
N ASN A 119 -5.82 -18.80 -14.05
CA ASN A 119 -6.98 -17.93 -14.24
C ASN A 119 -7.61 -17.49 -12.92
N VAL A 120 -7.08 -17.97 -11.80
CA VAL A 120 -7.54 -17.67 -10.45
C VAL A 120 -6.34 -17.43 -9.55
N ALA A 121 -6.44 -16.44 -8.67
CA ALA A 121 -5.48 -16.23 -7.59
C ALA A 121 -6.18 -15.92 -6.27
N SER A 122 -5.53 -16.31 -5.17
CA SER A 122 -5.81 -15.77 -3.85
C SER A 122 -5.07 -14.44 -3.71
N ILE A 123 -5.77 -13.40 -3.30
CA ILE A 123 -5.23 -12.06 -3.09
C ILE A 123 -5.38 -11.70 -1.61
N TYR A 124 -4.25 -11.38 -0.99
CA TYR A 124 -4.15 -10.93 0.38
C TYR A 124 -3.84 -9.43 0.40
N TYR A 125 -4.54 -8.70 1.25
CA TYR A 125 -4.23 -7.32 1.63
C TYR A 125 -4.08 -7.20 3.13
N GLY A 126 -3.03 -6.53 3.58
CA GLY A 126 -2.84 -6.21 4.98
C GLY A 126 -1.48 -5.59 5.24
N GLN A 127 -1.22 -5.23 6.50
CA GLN A 127 0.11 -4.78 6.90
C GLN A 127 1.06 -5.97 7.03
N ALA A 128 2.32 -5.78 6.60
CA ALA A 128 3.38 -6.77 6.82
C ALA A 128 3.46 -7.16 8.30
N ALA A 129 3.82 -8.42 8.57
CA ALA A 129 4.40 -8.77 9.86
C ALA A 129 5.75 -8.05 9.96
N ASP A 130 6.03 -7.43 11.10
CA ASP A 130 7.19 -6.55 11.34
C ASP A 130 8.45 -7.08 10.63
N PRO A 131 9.17 -6.26 9.83
CA PRO A 131 10.25 -6.72 8.99
C PRO A 131 11.56 -6.98 9.76
N TYR A 132 11.54 -6.91 11.09
CA TYR A 132 12.77 -6.94 11.88
C TYR A 132 12.93 -8.26 12.65
N PRO A 133 13.91 -9.11 12.27
CA PRO A 133 14.22 -10.37 12.97
C PRO A 133 14.76 -10.20 14.40
N ASN A 134 14.80 -8.98 14.94
CA ASN A 134 15.37 -8.64 16.26
C ASN A 134 14.44 -7.78 17.14
N VAL A 135 13.17 -7.58 16.76
CA VAL A 135 12.19 -6.96 17.67
C VAL A 135 11.74 -8.07 18.62
N ASP A 136 11.91 -7.83 19.93
CA ASP A 136 11.49 -8.76 20.99
C ASP A 136 10.04 -9.21 20.70
N PRO A 137 9.72 -10.52 20.69
CA PRO A 137 8.35 -10.99 20.48
C PRO A 137 7.33 -10.41 21.49
N ASN A 138 7.79 -9.78 22.58
CA ASN A 138 6.97 -9.04 23.54
C ASN A 138 6.79 -7.54 23.20
N THR A 139 7.57 -6.99 22.25
CA THR A 139 7.31 -5.69 21.66
C THR A 139 6.31 -5.85 20.53
N ASP A 140 5.12 -5.28 20.75
CA ASP A 140 4.04 -5.23 19.76
C ASP A 140 4.59 -4.89 18.36
N PRO A 141 4.44 -5.78 17.35
CA PRO A 141 4.93 -5.58 15.99
C PRO A 141 4.32 -4.36 15.28
N PHE A 142 3.41 -3.65 15.95
CA PHE A 142 2.78 -2.41 15.49
C PHE A 142 3.32 -1.14 16.17
N LYS A 143 4.33 -1.26 17.04
CA LYS A 143 5.03 -0.13 17.69
C LYS A 143 6.09 0.53 16.81
N GLY A 144 6.36 0.01 15.61
CA GLY A 144 7.21 0.68 14.62
C GLY A 144 6.69 2.06 14.25
N GLU A 145 7.58 2.98 13.88
CA GLU A 145 7.18 4.31 13.42
C GLU A 145 6.17 4.18 12.26
N PRO A 146 5.02 4.90 12.26
CA PRO A 146 3.99 4.79 11.21
C PRO A 146 4.52 4.88 9.77
N LYS A 147 5.55 5.71 9.56
CA LYS A 147 6.25 5.91 8.28
C LYS A 147 7.02 4.68 7.77
N GLN A 148 7.28 3.70 8.64
CA GLN A 148 8.01 2.47 8.32
C GLN A 148 7.08 1.29 8.03
N LYS A 149 5.81 1.37 8.44
CA LYS A 149 4.82 0.31 8.22
C LYS A 149 4.59 0.11 6.72
N LEU A 150 4.46 -1.14 6.33
CA LEU A 150 4.32 -1.57 4.94
C LEU A 150 2.93 -2.16 4.72
N LEU A 151 2.22 -1.63 3.71
CA LEU A 151 1.07 -2.30 3.14
C LEU A 151 1.55 -3.33 2.14
N VAL A 152 1.02 -4.54 2.27
CA VAL A 152 1.39 -5.71 1.47
C VAL A 152 0.19 -6.17 0.67
N ARG A 153 0.45 -6.50 -0.59
CA ARG A 153 -0.47 -7.20 -1.48
C ARG A 153 0.19 -8.52 -1.88
N ARG A 154 -0.24 -9.66 -1.34
CA ARG A 154 0.27 -10.98 -1.78
C ARG A 154 -0.72 -11.61 -2.76
N GLN A 155 -0.20 -12.11 -3.87
CA GLN A 155 -0.95 -12.84 -4.87
C GLN A 155 -0.40 -14.26 -4.98
N THR A 156 -1.27 -15.24 -4.74
CA THR A 156 -0.93 -16.66 -4.85
C THR A 156 -1.78 -17.29 -5.93
N ILE A 157 -1.15 -17.60 -7.07
CA ILE A 157 -1.82 -18.12 -8.28
C ILE A 157 -2.23 -19.57 -8.04
N LEU A 158 -3.51 -19.88 -8.31
CA LEU A 158 -4.00 -21.25 -8.33
C LEU A 158 -3.80 -21.82 -9.73
N THR A 159 -3.01 -22.89 -9.84
CA THR A 159 -2.64 -23.46 -11.13
C THR A 159 -2.91 -24.96 -11.18
N SER A 160 -3.28 -25.45 -12.36
CA SER A 160 -3.63 -26.85 -12.63
C SER A 160 -2.43 -27.73 -13.01
N TYR A 161 -1.21 -27.20 -12.94
CA TYR A 161 0.00 -28.01 -13.15
C TYR A 161 0.00 -29.21 -12.19
N SER A 162 0.43 -30.38 -12.65
CA SER A 162 0.43 -31.55 -11.77
C SER A 162 1.52 -31.42 -10.70
N ASP A 163 1.15 -31.81 -9.49
CA ASP A 163 2.04 -31.94 -8.34
C ASP A 163 3.25 -32.81 -8.72
N GLY A 164 4.46 -32.32 -8.45
CA GLY A 164 5.73 -32.98 -8.82
C GLY A 164 6.43 -32.47 -10.09
N LEU A 165 5.83 -31.55 -10.86
CA LEU A 165 6.52 -30.97 -12.02
C LEU A 165 7.40 -29.76 -11.67
N PHE A 166 7.15 -29.07 -10.57
CA PHE A 166 8.02 -27.99 -10.10
C PHE A 166 8.91 -28.48 -8.96
N LYS A 167 10.21 -28.17 -9.01
CA LYS A 167 11.19 -28.69 -8.04
C LYS A 167 11.10 -28.06 -6.65
N THR A 168 10.58 -26.84 -6.55
CA THR A 168 10.27 -26.19 -5.28
C THR A 168 8.86 -26.58 -4.86
N GLN A 169 8.76 -27.37 -3.79
CA GLN A 169 7.49 -27.65 -3.11
C GLN A 169 6.77 -26.34 -2.80
N SER A 170 5.47 -26.34 -3.08
CA SER A 170 4.52 -25.26 -2.81
C SER A 170 4.58 -24.82 -1.35
N ASN A 171 5.32 -23.75 -1.05
CA ASN A 171 5.06 -22.99 0.16
C ASN A 171 3.67 -22.33 -0.02
N PRO A 172 2.70 -22.55 0.89
CA PRO A 172 1.38 -21.90 0.81
C PRO A 172 1.46 -20.36 0.75
N LEU A 173 2.59 -19.76 1.11
CA LEU A 173 2.83 -18.32 1.12
C LEU A 173 3.59 -17.78 -0.12
N GLY A 174 3.89 -18.62 -1.12
CA GLY A 174 4.63 -18.22 -2.33
C GLY A 174 3.78 -17.57 -3.45
N GLU A 175 4.39 -17.31 -4.60
CA GLU A 175 3.72 -16.70 -5.77
C GLU A 175 2.65 -17.61 -6.41
N PHE A 176 2.75 -18.94 -6.24
CA PHE A 176 1.77 -19.89 -6.77
C PHE A 176 1.57 -21.10 -5.86
N TYR A 177 0.38 -21.71 -5.97
CA TYR A 177 -0.01 -22.91 -5.26
C TYR A 177 -0.55 -23.95 -6.25
N ILE A 178 0.00 -25.17 -6.16
CA ILE A 178 -0.39 -26.30 -7.00
C ILE A 178 -1.63 -26.95 -6.40
N SER A 179 -2.80 -26.41 -6.74
CA SER A 179 -4.09 -27.03 -6.44
C SER A 179 -5.07 -26.66 -7.53
N SER A 180 -5.82 -27.67 -8.01
CA SER A 180 -6.94 -27.37 -8.88
C SER A 180 -8.01 -26.62 -8.09
N LEU A 181 -8.68 -25.71 -8.78
CA LEU A 181 -9.79 -24.95 -8.22
C LEU A 181 -10.91 -25.86 -7.67
N SER A 182 -11.10 -27.03 -8.30
CA SER A 182 -12.01 -28.09 -7.86
C SER A 182 -11.56 -28.82 -6.59
N LYS A 183 -10.26 -28.98 -6.37
CA LYS A 183 -9.71 -29.59 -5.15
C LYS A 183 -9.90 -28.64 -3.97
N SER A 184 -9.61 -27.35 -4.16
CA SER A 184 -9.89 -26.30 -3.16
C SER A 184 -11.38 -26.18 -2.79
N TYR A 185 -12.31 -26.67 -3.63
CA TYR A 185 -13.76 -26.67 -3.37
C TYR A 185 -14.23 -27.84 -2.49
N VAL A 186 -13.57 -29.00 -2.61
CA VAL A 186 -13.97 -30.24 -1.91
C VAL A 186 -13.19 -30.43 -0.62
N ASP A 187 -11.92 -30.03 -0.61
CA ASP A 187 -11.02 -30.05 0.54
C ASP A 187 -10.01 -28.92 0.35
N PRO A 188 -10.25 -27.71 0.94
CA PRO A 188 -9.29 -26.64 0.86
C PRO A 188 -8.02 -27.05 1.61
N ASN A 189 -7.10 -27.72 0.91
CA ASN A 189 -5.74 -28.00 1.38
C ASN A 189 -4.96 -26.70 1.69
N LEU A 190 -5.50 -25.55 1.30
CA LEU A 190 -5.08 -24.24 1.77
C LEU A 190 -5.76 -23.97 3.10
N ASP A 191 -4.99 -24.13 4.17
CA ASP A 191 -5.33 -23.57 5.47
C ASP A 191 -5.59 -22.07 5.29
N VAL A 192 -6.85 -21.69 5.41
CA VAL A 192 -7.30 -20.29 5.28
C VAL A 192 -6.62 -19.43 6.32
N ASP A 193 -6.35 -20.00 7.51
CA ASP A 193 -5.61 -19.31 8.54
C ASP A 193 -4.18 -19.03 8.07
N ALA A 194 -3.55 -19.94 7.33
CA ALA A 194 -2.24 -19.71 6.71
C ALA A 194 -2.28 -18.61 5.63
N LEU A 195 -3.37 -18.51 4.86
CA LEU A 195 -3.53 -17.45 3.84
C LEU A 195 -3.74 -16.06 4.45
N ILE A 196 -4.34 -15.97 5.63
CA ILE A 196 -4.55 -14.70 6.34
C ILE A 196 -3.37 -14.31 7.24
N VAL A 197 -2.41 -15.24 7.47
CA VAL A 197 -1.15 -14.90 8.14
C VAL A 197 -0.45 -13.79 7.37
N ARG A 198 -0.14 -12.73 8.11
CA ARG A 198 0.65 -11.60 7.63
C ARG A 198 2.01 -12.07 7.15
N PRO A 199 2.37 -11.76 5.91
CA PRO A 199 3.71 -12.08 5.44
C PRO A 199 4.75 -11.24 6.18
N SER A 200 5.86 -11.87 6.58
CA SER A 200 7.09 -11.14 6.84
C SER A 200 7.63 -10.67 5.49
N LEU A 201 7.98 -9.40 5.38
CA LEU A 201 8.41 -8.79 4.13
C LEU A 201 9.68 -7.99 4.37
N ASP A 202 10.78 -8.40 3.76
CA ASP A 202 12.00 -7.59 3.71
C ASP A 202 12.07 -6.87 2.35
N PRO A 203 11.87 -5.53 2.30
CA PRO A 203 11.92 -4.79 1.04
C PRO A 203 13.32 -4.78 0.39
N HIS A 204 14.35 -5.28 1.07
CA HIS A 204 15.69 -5.45 0.51
C HIS A 204 15.90 -6.80 -0.18
N LEU A 205 14.99 -7.76 0.01
CA LEU A 205 15.05 -9.04 -0.66
C LEU A 205 14.20 -9.01 -1.93
N GLU A 206 14.80 -9.38 -3.06
CA GLU A 206 14.11 -9.44 -4.36
C GLU A 206 12.89 -10.36 -4.37
N GLN A 207 12.81 -11.29 -3.41
CA GLN A 207 11.69 -12.23 -3.28
C GLN A 207 10.42 -11.63 -2.71
N ASP A 208 10.54 -10.54 -1.96
CA ASP A 208 9.39 -9.92 -1.33
C ASP A 208 8.91 -8.68 -2.09
N LEU A 209 9.71 -8.19 -3.06
CA LEU A 209 9.34 -7.06 -3.91
C LEU A 209 7.97 -7.20 -4.61
N PRO A 210 7.56 -8.37 -5.13
CA PRO A 210 6.23 -8.53 -5.74
C PRO A 210 5.08 -8.29 -4.75
N MET A 211 5.34 -8.40 -3.46
CA MET A 211 4.34 -8.24 -2.40
C MET A 211 4.31 -6.82 -1.84
N TYR A 212 5.36 -6.04 -2.07
CA TYR A 212 5.45 -4.66 -1.61
C TYR A 212 4.45 -3.77 -2.37
N MET A 213 3.49 -3.19 -1.64
CA MET A 213 2.53 -2.26 -2.24
C MET A 213 2.91 -0.81 -1.95
N ALA A 214 3.03 -0.44 -0.67
CA ALA A 214 3.36 0.91 -0.26
C ALA A 214 3.99 0.96 1.14
N LYS A 215 4.94 1.88 1.32
CA LYS A 215 5.51 2.22 2.64
C LYS A 215 4.88 3.48 3.22
N GLY A 216 4.76 3.48 4.54
CA GLY A 216 4.16 4.57 5.32
C GLY A 216 2.63 4.49 5.30
N VAL A 217 2.09 3.27 5.42
CA VAL A 217 0.65 3.03 5.52
C VAL A 217 0.34 2.54 6.93
N ASP A 218 -0.37 3.37 7.70
CA ASP A 218 -0.83 3.04 9.05
C ASP A 218 -2.35 3.05 9.13
N ASN A 219 -2.89 2.63 10.27
CA ASN A 219 -4.32 2.60 10.57
C ASN A 219 -5.16 1.93 9.48
N PHE A 220 -4.65 0.85 8.90
CA PHE A 220 -5.34 0.15 7.82
C PHE A 220 -6.51 -0.64 8.42
N THR A 221 -7.73 -0.16 8.19
CA THR A 221 -8.96 -0.78 8.69
C THR A 221 -9.88 -1.13 7.54
N ILE A 222 -10.59 -2.24 7.69
CA ILE A 222 -11.54 -2.73 6.70
C ILE A 222 -12.89 -2.88 7.37
N GLU A 223 -13.87 -2.21 6.79
CA GLU A 223 -15.27 -2.33 7.17
C GLU A 223 -16.07 -2.79 5.95
N TRP A 224 -17.22 -3.40 6.18
CA TRP A 224 -18.04 -3.96 5.12
C TRP A 224 -19.50 -3.59 5.31
N PHE A 225 -20.27 -3.70 4.23
CA PHE A 225 -21.69 -3.38 4.20
C PHE A 225 -22.46 -4.53 3.53
N ASP A 226 -23.48 -5.09 4.21
CA ASP A 226 -24.35 -6.16 3.70
C ASP A 226 -25.52 -5.66 2.82
N GLY A 227 -25.75 -4.35 2.76
CA GLY A 227 -26.97 -3.80 2.15
C GLY A 227 -28.03 -3.36 3.14
N ASN A 228 -27.85 -3.59 4.45
CA ASN A 228 -28.84 -3.20 5.43
C ASN A 228 -28.72 -1.71 5.80
N ILE A 229 -29.69 -0.91 5.36
CA ILE A 229 -29.77 0.51 5.68
C ILE A 229 -30.70 0.69 6.87
N ASN A 230 -30.12 0.91 8.06
CA ASN A 230 -30.89 1.26 9.24
C ASN A 230 -31.04 2.79 9.33
N SER A 231 -32.27 3.29 9.50
CA SER A 231 -32.55 4.70 9.83
C SER A 231 -31.97 5.72 8.83
N SER A 232 -31.96 5.42 7.53
CA SER A 232 -31.42 6.27 6.45
C SER A 232 -29.89 6.48 6.47
N GLN A 233 -29.15 5.68 7.24
CA GLN A 233 -27.69 5.72 7.27
C GLN A 233 -27.10 4.34 6.93
N ILE A 234 -26.02 4.33 6.15
CA ILE A 234 -25.25 3.13 5.86
C ILE A 234 -24.52 2.72 7.15
N GLN A 235 -24.83 1.53 7.65
CA GLN A 235 -24.13 0.96 8.80
C GLN A 235 -22.97 0.11 8.31
N TRP A 236 -21.77 0.64 8.49
CA TRP A 236 -20.54 -0.10 8.24
C TRP A 236 -20.26 -1.05 9.41
N GLN A 237 -19.98 -2.30 9.08
CA GLN A 237 -19.71 -3.34 10.05
C GLN A 237 -18.22 -3.65 10.05
N ARG A 238 -17.65 -3.82 11.24
CA ARG A 238 -16.31 -4.37 11.45
C ARG A 238 -16.50 -5.72 12.12
N SER A 239 -16.17 -6.81 11.43
CA SER A 239 -16.22 -8.13 12.05
C SER A 239 -15.22 -8.17 13.20
N ILE A 240 -15.49 -8.93 14.27
CA ILE A 240 -14.50 -9.30 15.27
C ILE A 240 -14.58 -10.82 15.35
N VAL A 241 -13.85 -11.50 14.45
CA VAL A 241 -13.50 -12.93 14.47
C VAL A 241 -14.66 -13.91 14.77
N GLY A 242 -15.06 -14.72 13.78
CA GLY A 242 -15.85 -15.93 14.04
C GLY A 242 -17.01 -16.20 13.08
N SER A 243 -16.72 -16.94 12.02
CA SER A 243 -17.61 -17.89 11.33
C SER A 243 -19.02 -17.44 10.88
N SER A 244 -19.14 -16.33 10.15
CA SER A 244 -20.26 -16.19 9.22
C SER A 244 -19.73 -15.93 7.82
N ASN A 245 -20.32 -16.62 6.83
CA ASN A 245 -20.08 -16.29 5.42
C ASN A 245 -20.66 -14.89 5.20
N ILE A 246 -19.79 -13.88 5.17
CA ILE A 246 -20.17 -12.50 4.92
C ILE A 246 -20.21 -12.30 3.41
N PHE A 247 -21.33 -11.79 2.89
CA PHE A 247 -21.49 -11.42 1.48
C PHE A 247 -21.66 -9.91 1.40
N PRO A 248 -20.58 -9.13 1.46
CA PRO A 248 -20.72 -7.69 1.48
C PRO A 248 -21.00 -7.18 0.06
N LYS A 249 -21.86 -6.17 -0.01
CA LYS A 249 -22.14 -5.38 -1.21
C LYS A 249 -21.09 -4.29 -1.43
N ALA A 250 -20.44 -3.85 -0.37
CA ALA A 250 -19.34 -2.89 -0.44
C ALA A 250 -18.32 -3.11 0.69
N LEU A 251 -17.08 -2.73 0.41
CA LEU A 251 -15.97 -2.67 1.35
C LEU A 251 -15.50 -1.22 1.49
N LYS A 252 -15.21 -0.81 2.71
CA LYS A 252 -14.65 0.50 3.04
C LYS A 252 -13.28 0.29 3.65
N PHE A 253 -12.26 0.74 2.92
CA PHE A 253 -10.87 0.76 3.36
C PHE A 253 -10.57 2.14 3.93
N THR A 254 -10.07 2.19 5.17
CA THR A 254 -9.55 3.44 5.75
C THR A 254 -8.09 3.25 6.12
N PHE A 255 -7.25 4.23 5.79
CA PHE A 255 -5.82 4.15 6.09
C PHE A 255 -5.18 5.55 6.14
N THR A 256 -4.09 5.67 6.89
CA THR A 256 -3.28 6.88 7.02
C THR A 256 -1.99 6.73 6.22
N LEU A 257 -1.73 7.65 5.31
CA LEU A 257 -0.51 7.70 4.49
C LEU A 257 0.46 8.75 5.00
N TYR A 258 1.74 8.37 5.08
CA TYR A 258 2.85 9.24 5.48
C TYR A 258 3.80 9.49 4.31
N ASP A 259 4.39 10.69 4.26
CA ASP A 259 5.47 10.99 3.33
C ASP A 259 6.80 10.43 3.80
N SER A 260 7.68 10.08 2.86
CA SER A 260 8.98 9.48 3.14
C SER A 260 9.90 10.35 4.01
N LYS A 261 9.70 11.67 4.00
CA LYS A 261 10.55 12.65 4.68
C LYS A 261 9.98 13.13 6.02
N GLY A 262 8.79 12.67 6.41
CA GLY A 262 8.10 13.11 7.62
C GLY A 262 7.80 14.61 7.66
N ILE A 263 7.60 15.24 6.50
CA ILE A 263 7.20 16.65 6.40
C ILE A 263 5.77 16.82 6.97
N ILE A 264 4.89 15.86 6.71
CA ILE A 264 3.52 15.80 7.23
C ILE A 264 3.50 14.80 8.39
N LYS A 265 3.77 15.28 9.59
CA LYS A 265 4.03 14.47 10.79
C LYS A 265 2.90 13.48 11.11
N GLU A 266 1.66 13.92 10.98
CA GLU A 266 0.47 13.11 11.29
C GLU A 266 0.00 12.26 10.10
N GLY A 267 0.66 12.38 8.94
CA GLY A 267 0.17 11.80 7.69
C GLY A 267 -1.17 12.40 7.24
N ARG A 268 -1.86 11.69 6.36
CA ARG A 268 -3.22 12.01 5.92
C ARG A 268 -4.06 10.74 5.87
N THR A 269 -5.25 10.78 6.47
CA THR A 269 -6.19 9.65 6.45
C THR A 269 -7.11 9.74 5.24
N PHE A 270 -7.29 8.61 4.58
CA PHE A 270 -8.15 8.44 3.43
C PHE A 270 -9.12 7.30 3.65
N THR A 271 -10.26 7.40 2.98
CA THR A 271 -11.26 6.34 2.90
C THR A 271 -11.54 6.06 1.44
N HIS A 272 -11.47 4.79 1.07
CA HIS A 272 -11.80 4.29 -0.27
C HIS A 272 -12.89 3.23 -0.16
N ILE A 273 -13.91 3.32 -1.00
CA ILE A 273 -15.03 2.38 -1.02
C ILE A 273 -15.00 1.62 -2.33
N VAL A 274 -15.06 0.30 -2.22
CA VAL A 274 -15.16 -0.64 -3.32
C VAL A 274 -16.55 -1.28 -3.27
N TYR A 275 -17.27 -1.22 -4.37
CA TYR A 275 -18.57 -1.89 -4.53
C TYR A 275 -18.34 -3.27 -5.16
N LEU A 276 -19.02 -4.29 -4.62
CA LEU A 276 -18.87 -5.70 -5.02
C LEU A 276 -20.13 -6.25 -5.70
N ASP A 277 -21.25 -5.51 -5.62
CA ASP A 277 -22.53 -5.82 -6.24
C ASP A 277 -22.71 -4.93 -7.47
N ASP A 278 -22.95 -5.54 -8.63
CA ASP A 278 -23.79 -5.00 -9.71
C ASP A 278 -25.07 -5.85 -9.77
#